data_AF-R1G0E6-F1
#
_entry.id   AF-R1G0E6-F1
#
_cell.length_a   1.000
_cell.length_b   1.000
_cell.length_c   1.000
_cell.angle_alpha   90.00
_cell.angle_beta   90.00
_cell.angle_gamma   90.00
#
_symmetry.space_group_name_H-M   'P 1'
#
loop_
_entity.id
_entity.type
_entity.pdbx_description
1 polymer ?
#
loop_
_entity_poly.entity_id
_entity_poly.type
_entity_poly.pdbx_seq_one_letter_code
_entity_poly.pdbx_strand_id
1 'polypeptide(L)'
;MLGNIKDICSSTQPNGYTCPQGRVNFTSSIIWGAIGPARLYSIGKIYSGLLHYFWLGALLPVATWLLKRRFPSARFLRAVHWPLFFAGTGNLPPATGINYTTAFAVSFVFNRLIKRRAPHWWAKYNYVLSAALDSGVAVSAIVIFFTVIFPGDAVEGRAGERDVWAE
;
A
#
# COMPACT_ATOMS: atom_id res chain seq x y z
N MET A 1 -6.64 -18.47 -11.47
CA MET A 1 -7.80 -17.70 -11.95
C MET A 1 -7.47 -16.56 -12.93
N LEU A 2 -6.20 -16.20 -13.19
CA LEU A 2 -5.86 -15.13 -14.16
C LEU A 2 -5.71 -15.58 -15.62
N GLY A 3 -5.93 -16.86 -15.94
CA GLY A 3 -5.71 -17.41 -17.29
C GLY A 3 -6.84 -17.19 -18.31
N ASN A 4 -7.98 -16.64 -17.88
CA ASN A 4 -9.15 -16.44 -18.74
C ASN A 4 -9.15 -15.09 -19.48
N ILE A 5 -8.25 -14.17 -19.10
CA ILE A 5 -8.19 -12.81 -19.65
C ILE A 5 -6.86 -12.68 -20.39
N LYS A 6 -6.90 -12.50 -21.71
CA LYS A 6 -5.72 -12.28 -22.55
C LYS A 6 -5.10 -10.92 -22.20
N ASP A 7 -3.78 -10.82 -22.14
CA ASP A 7 -3.01 -9.59 -21.85
C ASP A 7 -3.31 -8.90 -20.51
N ILE A 8 -3.58 -9.69 -19.46
CA ILE A 8 -3.74 -9.15 -18.11
C ILE A 8 -2.47 -8.39 -17.69
N CYS A 9 -2.62 -7.19 -17.13
CA CYS A 9 -1.54 -6.30 -16.72
C CYS A 9 -0.75 -5.58 -17.85
N SER A 10 -1.12 -5.75 -19.13
CA SER A 10 -0.55 -4.97 -20.25
C SER A 10 -1.09 -3.54 -20.26
N SER A 11 -0.25 -2.56 -20.61
CA SER A 11 -0.66 -1.14 -20.71
C SER A 11 -1.72 -0.89 -21.79
N THR A 12 -1.86 -1.81 -22.74
CA THR A 12 -2.78 -1.72 -23.89
C THR A 12 -4.07 -2.53 -23.69
N GLN A 13 -4.35 -3.00 -22.47
CA GLN A 13 -5.56 -3.77 -22.18
C GLN A 13 -6.80 -2.86 -22.32
N PRO A 14 -7.79 -3.18 -23.18
CA PRO A 14 -9.02 -2.39 -23.35
C PRO A 14 -9.75 -2.11 -22.02
N ASN A 15 -9.70 -3.05 -21.08
CA ASN A 15 -10.40 -2.94 -19.80
C ASN A 15 -9.55 -2.28 -18.69
N GLY A 16 -8.33 -1.80 -19.02
CA GLY A 16 -7.48 -1.03 -18.10
C GLY A 16 -7.02 -1.78 -16.84
N TYR A 17 -7.08 -3.12 -16.82
CA TYR A 17 -6.70 -3.90 -15.64
C TYR A 17 -5.20 -3.79 -15.34
N THR A 18 -4.87 -3.10 -14.25
CA THR A 18 -3.49 -2.96 -13.77
C THR A 18 -3.20 -3.92 -12.60
N CYS A 19 -1.97 -4.45 -12.56
CA CYS A 19 -1.54 -5.40 -11.54
C CYS A 19 -0.38 -4.86 -10.71
N PRO A 20 -0.62 -3.90 -9.79
CA PRO A 20 0.43 -3.28 -9.00
C PRO A 20 1.19 -4.31 -8.15
N GLN A 21 0.47 -5.22 -7.46
CA GLN A 21 1.07 -6.29 -6.65
C GLN A 21 1.87 -7.30 -7.50
N GLY A 22 1.34 -7.68 -8.66
CA GLY A 22 2.01 -8.62 -9.56
C GLY A 22 3.33 -8.07 -10.07
N ARG A 23 3.35 -6.79 -10.47
CA ARG A 23 4.56 -6.11 -10.96
C ARG A 23 5.65 -5.98 -9.90
N VAL A 24 5.30 -5.64 -8.65
CA VAL A 24 6.30 -5.50 -7.58
C VAL A 24 6.88 -6.85 -7.17
N ASN A 25 6.05 -7.88 -7.06
CA ASN A 25 6.52 -9.23 -6.73
C ASN A 25 7.39 -9.81 -7.85
N PHE A 26 7.02 -9.60 -9.12
CA PHE A 26 7.82 -10.03 -10.26
C PHE A 26 9.17 -9.30 -10.32
N THR A 27 9.19 -7.98 -10.13
CA THR A 27 10.43 -7.19 -10.09
C THR A 27 11.33 -7.61 -8.93
N SER A 28 10.75 -7.89 -7.76
CA SER A 28 11.47 -8.39 -6.58
C SER A 28 12.13 -9.75 -6.87
N SER A 29 11.41 -10.68 -7.49
CA SER A 29 11.96 -11.98 -7.88
C SER A 29 13.12 -11.87 -8.86
N ILE A 30 13.10 -10.90 -9.78
CA ILE A 30 14.23 -10.66 -10.69
C ILE A 30 15.44 -10.13 -9.93
N ILE A 31 15.23 -9.16 -9.03
CA ILE A 31 16.29 -8.55 -8.23
C ILE A 31 16.97 -9.60 -7.33
N TRP A 32 16.19 -10.38 -6.59
CA TRP A 32 16.71 -11.33 -5.61
C TRP A 32 17.05 -12.71 -6.21
N GLY A 33 16.39 -13.11 -7.29
CA GLY A 33 16.56 -14.43 -7.92
C GLY A 33 17.48 -14.44 -9.13
N ALA A 34 17.33 -13.50 -10.08
CA ALA A 34 18.07 -13.52 -11.34
C ALA A 34 19.37 -12.70 -11.30
N ILE A 35 19.35 -11.50 -10.69
CA ILE A 35 20.53 -10.62 -10.58
C ILE A 35 21.41 -11.04 -9.41
N GLY A 36 20.78 -11.43 -8.31
CA GLY A 36 21.44 -11.87 -7.08
C GLY A 36 22.00 -10.70 -6.25
N PRO A 37 22.09 -10.86 -4.92
CA PRO A 37 22.48 -9.78 -4.01
C PRO A 37 23.93 -9.32 -4.19
N ALA A 38 24.81 -10.17 -4.73
CA ALA A 38 26.22 -9.86 -4.95
C ALA A 38 26.45 -8.71 -5.96
N ARG A 39 25.58 -8.54 -6.95
CA ARG A 39 25.71 -7.47 -7.97
C ARG A 39 25.21 -6.11 -7.48
N LEU A 40 24.28 -6.09 -6.53
CA LEU A 40 23.58 -4.88 -6.07
C LEU A 40 24.11 -4.37 -4.71
N TYR A 41 24.37 -5.28 -3.77
CA TYR A 41 24.69 -4.95 -2.38
C TYR A 41 26.17 -5.15 -2.01
N SER A 42 27.02 -5.62 -2.93
CA SER A 42 28.46 -5.75 -2.66
C SER A 42 29.13 -4.39 -2.44
N ILE A 43 30.21 -4.40 -1.66
CA ILE A 43 31.02 -3.22 -1.32
C ILE A 43 31.44 -2.50 -2.60
N GLY A 44 31.13 -1.20 -2.72
CA GLY A 44 31.42 -0.38 -3.90
C GLY A 44 30.36 -0.39 -5.01
N LYS A 45 29.21 -1.05 -4.80
CA LYS A 45 28.05 -0.98 -5.72
C LYS A 45 27.00 0.02 -5.23
N ILE A 46 26.10 0.41 -6.13
CA ILE A 46 25.12 1.50 -5.96
C ILE A 46 24.27 1.34 -4.68
N TYR A 47 23.93 0.10 -4.29
CA TYR A 47 23.08 -0.17 -3.12
C TYR A 47 23.84 -0.68 -1.88
N SER A 48 25.18 -0.57 -1.86
CA SER A 48 26.00 -0.90 -0.68
C SER A 48 25.56 -0.14 0.58
N GLY A 49 25.09 1.10 0.43
CA GLY A 49 24.60 1.92 1.53
C GLY A 49 23.39 1.32 2.26
N LEU A 50 22.56 0.52 1.56
CA LEU A 50 21.35 -0.03 2.14
C LEU A 50 21.63 -1.07 3.23
N LEU A 51 22.76 -1.77 3.15
CA LEU A 51 23.15 -2.77 4.16
C LEU A 51 23.39 -2.14 5.53
N HIS A 52 23.79 -0.87 5.59
CA HIS A 52 23.99 -0.17 6.87
C HIS A 52 22.68 0.12 7.62
N TYR A 53 21.52 0.07 6.95
CA TYR A 53 20.23 0.19 7.62
C TYR A 53 19.89 -1.01 8.52
N PHE A 54 20.55 -2.16 8.33
CA PHE A 54 20.41 -3.30 9.25
C PHE A 54 20.87 -2.94 10.67
N TRP A 55 22.04 -2.32 10.78
CA TRP A 55 22.57 -1.84 12.06
C TRP A 55 21.73 -0.70 12.62
N LEU A 56 21.31 0.25 11.75
CA LEU A 56 20.45 1.35 12.16
C LEU A 56 19.12 0.84 12.75
N GLY A 57 18.50 -0.15 12.08
CA GLY A 57 17.25 -0.78 12.51
C GLY A 57 17.39 -1.55 13.82
N ALA A 58 18.56 -2.14 14.11
CA ALA A 58 18.84 -2.79 15.38
C ALA A 58 19.15 -1.78 16.51
N LEU A 59 19.86 -0.69 16.20
CA LEU A 59 20.24 0.33 17.17
C LEU A 59 19.08 1.21 17.62
N LEU A 60 18.16 1.57 16.73
CA LEU A 60 17.01 2.44 17.02
C LEU A 60 16.08 1.95 18.16
N PRO A 61 15.61 0.69 18.20
CA PRO A 61 14.80 0.19 19.30
C PRO A 61 15.59 0.12 20.62
N VAL A 62 16.88 -0.22 20.58
CA VAL A 62 17.75 -0.26 21.77
C VAL A 62 17.98 1.16 22.32
N ALA A 63 18.30 2.11 21.45
CA ALA A 63 18.50 3.51 21.80
C ALA A 63 17.23 4.11 22.42
N THR A 64 16.05 3.79 21.88
CA THR A 64 14.79 4.29 22.43
C THR A 64 14.32 3.59 23.69
N TRP A 65 14.69 2.32 23.88
CA TRP A 65 14.53 1.66 25.18
C TRP A 65 15.38 2.33 26.27
N LEU A 66 16.66 2.65 25.98
CA LEU A 66 17.54 3.39 26.89
C LEU A 66 17.02 4.80 27.19
N LEU A 67 16.58 5.52 26.16
CA LEU A 67 16.06 6.89 26.31
C LEU A 67 14.76 6.93 27.12
N LYS A 68 13.89 5.93 26.94
CA LYS A 68 12.66 5.75 27.74
C LYS A 68 12.96 5.46 29.22
N ARG A 69 14.07 4.79 29.52
CA ARG A 69 14.54 4.52 30.89
C ARG A 69 15.13 5.78 31.55
N ARG A 70 15.79 6.65 30.79
CA ARG A 70 16.40 7.88 31.31
C ARG A 70 15.41 9.05 31.48
N PHE A 71 14.40 9.15 30.60
CA PHE A 71 13.38 10.20 30.62
C PHE A 71 11.95 9.63 30.70
N PRO A 72 11.48 9.22 31.89
CA PRO A 72 10.15 8.64 32.07
C PRO A 72 8.99 9.61 31.84
N SER A 73 9.23 10.94 31.85
CA SER A 73 8.19 11.98 31.73
C SER A 73 7.85 12.38 30.29
N ALA A 74 8.67 12.02 29.29
CA ALA A 74 8.43 12.40 27.91
C ALA A 74 7.34 11.51 27.27
N ARG A 75 6.08 12.00 27.28
CA ARG A 75 4.92 11.34 26.66
C ARG A 75 5.13 11.00 25.17
N PHE A 76 5.98 11.75 24.48
CA PHE A 76 6.32 11.54 23.06
C PHE A 76 7.14 10.27 22.83
N LEU A 77 8.10 9.95 23.71
CA LEU A 77 8.95 8.75 23.61
C LEU A 77 8.16 7.44 23.89
N ARG A 78 7.00 7.52 24.53
CA ARG A 78 6.07 6.36 24.66
C ARG A 78 5.24 6.12 23.41
N ALA A 79 4.97 7.15 22.60
CA ALA A 79 4.11 7.07 21.44
C ALA A 79 4.85 6.64 20.16
N VAL A 80 6.18 6.73 20.15
CA VAL A 80 7.00 6.31 19.01
C VAL A 80 7.26 4.80 19.11
N HIS A 81 6.80 4.06 18.11
CA HIS A 81 7.09 2.64 17.92
C HIS A 81 7.85 2.46 16.61
N TRP A 82 9.18 2.36 16.71
CA TRP A 82 10.05 2.11 15.56
C TRP A 82 9.69 0.86 14.75
N PRO A 83 9.27 -0.27 15.36
CA PRO A 83 8.80 -1.41 14.59
C PRO A 83 7.59 -1.08 13.70
N LEU A 84 6.67 -0.24 14.19
CA LEU A 84 5.51 0.20 13.41
C LEU A 84 5.90 1.13 12.26
N PHE A 85 6.91 1.98 12.48
CA PHE A 85 7.45 2.88 11.46
C PHE A 85 8.18 2.12 10.34
N PHE A 86 9.00 1.13 10.70
CA PHE A 86 9.70 0.27 9.74
C PHE A 86 8.79 -0.72 9.02
N ALA A 87 7.84 -1.34 9.74
CA ALA A 87 6.84 -2.21 9.12
C ALA A 87 5.90 -1.41 8.20
N GLY A 88 5.50 -0.20 8.63
CA GLY A 88 4.70 0.71 7.83
C GLY A 88 5.41 1.14 6.56
N THR A 89 6.74 1.33 6.58
CA THR A 89 7.50 1.68 5.37
C THR A 89 7.80 0.49 4.45
N GLY A 90 7.68 -0.76 4.94
CA GLY A 90 7.86 -1.97 4.13
C GLY A 90 6.78 -2.22 3.08
N ASN A 91 5.58 -1.61 3.24
CA ASN A 91 4.47 -1.68 2.27
C ASN A 91 4.51 -0.54 1.22
N LEU A 92 5.59 0.26 1.16
CA LEU A 92 5.76 1.27 0.12
C LEU A 92 5.81 0.74 -1.32
N PRO A 93 6.44 -0.42 -1.65
CA PRO A 93 6.45 -0.89 -3.03
C PRO A 93 5.04 -1.06 -3.63
N PRO A 94 4.04 -1.58 -2.90
CA PRO A 94 2.69 -1.73 -3.43
C PRO A 94 1.75 -0.51 -3.34
N ALA A 95 1.97 0.42 -2.41
CA ALA A 95 1.00 1.48 -2.12
C ALA A 95 1.55 2.86 -2.49
N THR A 96 0.88 3.52 -3.44
CA THR A 96 1.17 4.91 -3.83
C THR A 96 1.13 5.83 -2.61
N GLY A 97 1.93 6.90 -2.61
CA GLY A 97 2.02 7.84 -1.47
C GLY A 97 0.66 8.39 -1.01
N ILE A 98 -0.33 8.44 -1.91
CA ILE A 98 -1.71 8.82 -1.60
C ILE A 98 -2.38 7.83 -0.64
N ASN A 99 -2.21 6.52 -0.82
CA ASN A 99 -2.80 5.53 0.08
C ASN A 99 -2.22 5.63 1.50
N TYR A 100 -0.94 5.99 1.61
CA TYR A 100 -0.30 6.23 2.89
C TYR A 100 -0.78 7.50 3.57
N THR A 101 -0.89 8.61 2.83
CA THR A 101 -1.33 9.88 3.39
C THR A 101 -2.81 9.84 3.77
N THR A 102 -3.66 9.16 3.00
CA THR A 102 -5.07 8.96 3.34
C THR A 102 -5.23 8.04 4.54
N ALA A 103 -4.53 6.90 4.60
CA ALA A 103 -4.55 6.01 5.76
C ALA A 103 -4.05 6.73 7.03
N PHE A 104 -3.01 7.56 6.92
CA PHE A 104 -2.52 8.37 8.02
C PHE A 104 -3.53 9.43 8.45
N ALA A 105 -4.15 10.14 7.50
CA ALA A 105 -5.18 11.15 7.79
C ALA A 105 -6.39 10.55 8.49
N VAL A 106 -6.92 9.43 7.96
CA VAL A 106 -8.04 8.70 8.59
C VAL A 106 -7.65 8.21 9.98
N SER A 107 -6.48 7.59 10.12
CA SER A 107 -5.96 7.14 11.41
C SER A 107 -5.82 8.29 12.41
N PHE A 108 -5.36 9.46 11.98
CA PHE A 108 -5.22 10.64 12.82
C PHE A 108 -6.58 11.17 13.29
N VAL A 109 -7.55 11.27 12.37
CA VAL A 109 -8.91 11.71 12.71
C VAL A 109 -9.56 10.76 13.72
N PHE A 110 -9.52 9.45 13.47
CA PHE A 110 -10.14 8.46 14.34
C PHE A 110 -9.41 8.28 15.67
N ASN A 111 -8.09 8.06 15.66
CA ASN A 111 -7.33 7.78 16.88
C ASN A 111 -7.02 9.02 17.71
N ARG A 112 -6.96 10.23 17.12
CA ARG A 112 -6.58 11.44 17.86
C ARG A 112 -7.74 12.39 18.10
N LEU A 113 -8.59 12.66 17.11
CA LEU A 113 -9.69 13.62 17.29
C LEU A 113 -10.92 12.96 17.92
N ILE A 114 -11.38 11.85 17.35
CA ILE A 114 -12.60 11.16 17.79
C ILE A 114 -12.39 10.51 19.16
N LYS A 115 -11.26 9.80 19.35
CA LYS A 115 -10.92 9.21 20.65
C LYS A 115 -10.81 10.23 21.79
N ARG A 116 -10.43 11.49 21.51
CA ARG A 116 -10.36 12.57 22.51
C ARG A 116 -11.72 13.18 22.82
N ARG A 117 -12.63 13.27 21.84
CA ARG A 117 -13.96 13.89 22.02
C ARG A 117 -15.01 12.92 22.55
N ALA A 118 -14.97 11.64 22.16
CA ALA A 118 -15.99 10.66 22.52
C ALA A 118 -15.41 9.25 22.73
N PRO A 119 -14.69 9.00 23.85
CA PRO A 119 -14.01 7.73 24.08
C PRO A 119 -14.96 6.53 24.20
N HIS A 120 -16.15 6.71 24.80
CA HIS A 120 -17.15 5.65 24.95
C HIS A 120 -17.76 5.21 23.61
N TRP A 121 -18.04 6.17 22.73
CA TRP A 121 -18.54 5.88 21.38
C TRP A 121 -17.46 5.20 20.55
N TRP A 122 -16.22 5.72 20.61
CA TRP A 122 -15.09 5.16 19.87
C TRP A 122 -14.81 3.70 20.26
N ALA A 123 -14.83 3.37 21.56
CA ALA A 123 -14.60 1.99 22.01
C ALA A 123 -15.69 1.00 21.54
N LYS A 124 -16.93 1.46 21.36
CA LYS A 124 -18.07 0.60 21.00
C LYS A 124 -18.28 0.45 19.49
N TYR A 125 -18.10 1.52 18.72
CA TYR A 125 -18.52 1.56 17.31
C TYR A 125 -17.37 1.59 16.29
N ASN A 126 -16.12 1.81 16.70
CA ASN A 126 -15.00 1.93 15.75
C ASN A 126 -14.77 0.63 14.95
N TYR A 127 -14.93 -0.54 15.59
CA TYR A 127 -14.80 -1.82 14.90
C TYR A 127 -15.93 -2.05 13.89
N VAL A 128 -17.18 -1.74 14.27
CA VAL A 128 -18.35 -1.85 13.39
C VAL A 128 -18.23 -0.91 12.18
N LEU A 129 -17.74 0.32 12.40
CA LEU A 129 -17.50 1.26 11.31
C LEU A 129 -16.43 0.77 10.33
N SER A 130 -15.35 0.16 10.82
CA SER A 130 -14.33 -0.45 9.96
C SER A 130 -14.93 -1.55 9.09
N ALA A 131 -15.72 -2.45 9.69
CA ALA A 131 -16.39 -3.52 8.96
C ALA A 131 -17.42 -2.97 7.93
N ALA A 132 -18.12 -1.89 8.28
CA ALA A 132 -19.04 -1.22 7.37
C ALA A 132 -18.34 -0.55 6.17
N LEU A 133 -17.15 0.03 6.39
CA LEU A 133 -16.34 0.61 5.30
C LEU A 133 -15.82 -0.48 4.35
N ASP A 134 -15.30 -1.60 4.87
CA ASP A 134 -14.80 -2.70 4.03
C ASP A 134 -15.92 -3.34 3.19
N SER A 135 -17.08 -3.59 3.82
CA SER A 135 -18.25 -4.10 3.09
C SER A 135 -18.82 -3.08 2.11
N GLY A 136 -18.81 -1.79 2.45
CA GLY A 136 -19.23 -0.71 1.55
C GLY A 136 -18.36 -0.59 0.31
N VAL A 137 -17.03 -0.73 0.43
CA VAL A 137 -16.11 -0.75 -0.72
C VAL A 137 -16.38 -1.97 -1.60
N ALA A 138 -16.60 -3.14 -1.02
CA ALA A 138 -16.92 -4.35 -1.77
C ALA A 138 -18.22 -4.21 -2.58
N VAL A 139 -19.29 -3.68 -1.96
CA VAL A 139 -20.57 -3.43 -2.65
C VAL A 139 -20.40 -2.37 -3.73
N SER A 140 -19.67 -1.29 -3.45
CA SER A 140 -19.40 -0.22 -4.43
C SER A 140 -18.65 -0.75 -5.65
N ALA A 141 -17.67 -1.65 -5.45
CA ALA A 141 -16.95 -2.29 -6.54
C ALA A 141 -17.86 -3.13 -7.44
N ILE A 142 -18.81 -3.88 -6.85
CA ILE A 142 -19.82 -4.65 -7.61
C ILE A 142 -20.70 -3.71 -8.44
N VAL A 143 -21.18 -2.62 -7.85
CA VAL A 143 -22.02 -1.63 -8.55
C VAL A 143 -21.26 -0.98 -9.71
N ILE A 144 -20.01 -0.57 -9.50
CA ILE A 144 -19.17 0.04 -10.56
C ILE A 144 -18.92 -0.97 -11.69
N PHE A 145 -18.67 -2.24 -11.36
CA PHE A 145 -18.46 -3.27 -12.37
C PHE A 145 -19.68 -3.42 -13.29
N PHE A 146 -20.89 -3.47 -12.74
CA PHE A 146 -22.10 -3.60 -13.54
C PHE A 146 -22.51 -2.31 -14.27
N THR A 147 -22.19 -1.14 -13.73
CA THR A 147 -22.64 0.15 -14.30
C THR A 147 -21.64 0.80 -15.26
N VAL A 148 -20.34 0.56 -15.11
CA VAL A 148 -19.30 1.23 -15.89
C VAL A 148 -18.56 0.24 -16.78
N ILE A 149 -18.12 -0.90 -16.23
CA ILE A 149 -17.28 -1.85 -16.97
C ILE A 149 -18.13 -2.66 -17.95
N PHE A 150 -19.24 -3.23 -17.48
CA PHE A 150 -20.11 -4.05 -18.31
C PHE A 150 -20.74 -3.32 -19.52
N PRO A 151 -21.24 -2.08 -19.40
CA PRO A 151 -21.66 -1.31 -20.56
C PRO A 151 -20.50 -0.65 -21.31
N GLY A 152 -19.34 -0.43 -20.69
CA GLY A 152 -18.14 0.08 -21.35
C GLY A 152 -17.67 -0.82 -22.50
N ASP A 153 -17.72 -2.14 -22.32
CA ASP A 153 -17.44 -3.11 -23.39
C ASP A 153 -18.45 -3.00 -24.55
N ALA A 154 -19.69 -2.59 -24.28
CA ALA A 154 -20.72 -2.36 -25.29
C ALA A 154 -20.59 -1.01 -26.02
N VAL A 155 -19.85 -0.05 -25.45
CA VAL A 155 -19.59 1.28 -26.06
C VAL A 155 -18.24 1.29 -26.79
N GLU A 156 -17.20 0.64 -26.27
CA GLU A 156 -15.88 0.51 -26.90
C GLU A 156 -15.93 -0.37 -28.16
N GLY A 157 -16.74 -1.45 -28.14
CA GLY A 157 -17.05 -2.23 -29.34
C GLY A 157 -17.78 -1.43 -30.44
N ARG A 158 -18.30 -0.24 -30.13
CA ARG A 158 -18.92 0.68 -31.10
C ARG A 158 -18.01 1.85 -31.48
N ALA A 159 -16.94 2.09 -30.71
CA ALA A 159 -15.92 3.09 -31.02
C ALA A 159 -14.85 2.51 -31.95
N GLY A 160 -14.35 1.29 -31.66
CA GLY A 160 -13.37 0.61 -32.50
C GLY A 160 -13.85 0.24 -33.91
N GLU A 161 -15.17 0.19 -34.16
CA GLU A 161 -15.71 -0.04 -35.50
C GLU A 161 -15.82 1.25 -36.34
N ARG A 162 -15.69 2.45 -35.74
CA ARG A 162 -15.67 3.71 -36.51
C ARG A 162 -14.27 4.11 -36.96
N ASP A 163 -13.24 3.59 -36.31
CA ASP A 163 -11.85 3.89 -36.64
C ASP A 163 -11.31 2.98 -37.77
N VAL A 164 -12.03 1.89 -38.09
CA VAL A 164 -11.68 0.93 -39.16
C VAL A 164 -12.20 1.35 -40.55
N TRP A 165 -13.17 2.28 -40.62
CA TRP A 165 -13.71 2.80 -41.90
C TRP A 165 -13.20 4.21 -42.26
N ALA A 166 -12.12 4.67 -41.61
CA ALA A 166 -11.51 5.99 -41.84
C ALA A 166 -10.17 5.95 -42.59
N GLU A 167 -9.81 4.80 -43.18
CA GLU A 167 -8.74 4.66 -44.19
C GLU A 167 -9.25 4.00 -45.47
#